data_AF-A0A0C3CC32-F1
#
_entry.id   AF-A0A0C3CC32-F1
#
_cell.length_a   1.000
_cell.length_b   1.000
_cell.length_c   1.000
_cell.angle_alpha   90.00
_cell.angle_beta   90.00
_cell.angle_gamma   90.00
#
_symmetry.space_group_name_H-M   'P 1'
#
loop_
_entity.id
_entity.type
_entity.pdbx_description
1 polymer ?
#
loop_
_entity_poly.entity_id
_entity_poly.type
_entity_poly.pdbx_seq_one_letter_code
_entity_poly.pdbx_strand_id
1 'polypeptide(L)'
;MNSLHILATSPDTSMGLQIMQIPMGATIACVYDPIFVDTVTKRKSYILDWGRRKTNQNMEKYISGHKGVDTIFHTFTFPVKEKNWFYIGAHRWSVVQLTDFWPLEGNSRTKIIKKLCERTQGEVDETEMANRLDSGELKQFCIELTGIDDSRVSQDFSSTVLESRGSPYA
;
A
#
# COMPACT_ATOMS: atom_id res chain seq x y z
N MET A 1 0.06 24.16 -5.72
CA MET A 1 -1.09 23.23 -5.66
C MET A 1 -0.94 22.29 -6.84
N ASN A 2 -0.33 21.12 -6.62
CA ASN A 2 -0.15 20.11 -7.67
C ASN A 2 -1.40 19.22 -7.69
N SER A 3 -2.00 19.12 -8.87
CA SER A 3 -3.20 18.32 -9.13
C SER A 3 -2.98 16.86 -8.77
N LEU A 4 -3.86 16.35 -7.92
CA LEU A 4 -4.03 14.93 -7.60
C LEU A 4 -4.43 14.17 -8.87
N HIS A 5 -3.47 13.56 -9.57
CA HIS A 5 -3.79 12.50 -10.51
C HIS A 5 -4.06 11.21 -9.71
N ILE A 6 -5.27 11.09 -9.17
CA ILE A 6 -5.80 9.82 -8.72
C ILE A 6 -6.08 9.00 -9.99
N LEU A 7 -5.23 8.02 -10.26
CA LEU A 7 -5.52 7.00 -11.26
C LEU A 7 -6.61 6.09 -10.71
N ALA A 8 -7.88 6.48 -10.85
CA ALA A 8 -9.00 5.57 -10.60
C ALA A 8 -10.21 5.97 -11.47
N THR A 9 -10.36 5.33 -12.63
CA THR A 9 -11.62 5.34 -13.40
C THR A 9 -12.27 3.98 -13.25
N SER A 10 -12.84 3.74 -12.07
CA SER A 10 -13.76 2.68 -11.64
C SER A 10 -13.90 2.85 -10.12
N PRO A 11 -14.96 2.38 -9.43
CA PRO A 11 -14.88 2.15 -7.99
C PRO A 11 -13.79 1.11 -7.72
N ASP A 12 -12.56 1.58 -7.60
CA ASP A 12 -11.38 0.74 -7.53
C ASP A 12 -11.34 0.25 -6.09
N THR A 13 -11.60 -1.04 -5.90
CA THR A 13 -11.39 -1.73 -4.61
C THR A 13 -9.92 -1.74 -4.21
N SER A 14 -9.03 -1.32 -5.12
CA SER A 14 -7.61 -1.30 -4.92
C SER A 14 -7.15 -0.25 -3.92
N MET A 15 -6.04 -0.55 -3.29
CA MET A 15 -5.28 0.29 -2.40
C MET A 15 -4.97 1.64 -3.04
N GLY A 16 -5.26 2.71 -2.30
CA GLY A 16 -4.79 4.05 -2.65
C GLY A 16 -3.28 4.12 -2.48
N LEU A 17 -2.55 4.31 -3.57
CA LEU A 17 -1.10 4.46 -3.57
C LEU A 17 -0.70 5.71 -4.35
N GLN A 18 0.16 6.50 -3.75
CA GLN A 18 0.82 7.61 -4.42
C GLN A 18 2.32 7.52 -4.21
N ILE A 19 3.09 7.56 -5.29
CA ILE A 19 4.55 7.60 -5.25
C ILE A 19 5.00 8.94 -5.83
N MET A 20 5.93 9.59 -5.14
CA MET A 20 6.52 10.87 -5.56
C MET A 20 8.02 10.87 -5.32
N GLN A 21 8.76 11.52 -6.22
CA GLN A 21 10.17 11.82 -6.03
C GLN A 21 10.31 13.25 -5.53
N ILE A 22 11.11 13.46 -4.49
CA ILE A 22 11.39 14.80 -3.96
C ILE A 22 12.74 15.32 -4.45
N PRO A 23 13.00 16.65 -4.43
CA PRO A 23 14.25 17.24 -4.96
C PRO A 23 15.55 16.70 -4.36
N MET A 24 15.48 16.00 -3.22
CA MET A 24 16.62 15.33 -2.58
C MET A 24 16.93 13.94 -3.17
N GLY A 25 16.24 13.52 -4.23
CA GLY A 25 16.42 12.22 -4.88
C GLY A 25 15.73 11.05 -4.15
N ALA A 26 15.08 11.30 -3.01
CA ALA A 26 14.34 10.29 -2.28
C ALA A 26 12.97 10.00 -2.92
N THR A 27 12.56 8.74 -2.86
CA THR A 27 11.23 8.29 -3.31
C THR A 27 10.33 8.07 -2.11
N ILE A 28 9.20 8.78 -2.07
CA ILE A 28 8.17 8.66 -1.03
C ILE A 28 7.02 7.84 -1.58
N ALA A 29 6.57 6.84 -0.82
CA ALA A 29 5.36 6.08 -1.10
C ALA A 29 4.33 6.31 -0.01
N CYS A 30 3.19 6.91 -0.36
CA CYS A 30 2.05 7.14 0.52
C CYS A 30 0.96 6.09 0.23
N VAL A 31 0.65 5.28 1.24
CA VAL A 31 -0.33 4.20 1.15
C VAL A 31 -1.55 4.51 2.00
N TYR A 32 -2.72 4.56 1.38
CA TYR A 32 -3.97 4.83 2.06
C TYR A 32 -4.64 3.54 2.52
N ASP A 33 -4.92 3.46 3.82
CA ASP A 33 -5.58 2.33 4.49
C ASP A 33 -5.03 0.94 4.13
N PRO A 34 -3.72 0.69 4.22
CA PRO A 34 -3.13 -0.61 3.84
C PRO A 34 -3.64 -1.77 4.69
N ILE A 35 -3.53 -2.98 4.14
CA ILE A 35 -3.71 -4.23 4.88
C ILE A 35 -2.31 -4.80 5.08
N PHE A 36 -1.81 -4.76 6.32
CA PHE A 36 -0.50 -5.34 6.64
C PHE A 36 -0.63 -6.79 7.06
N VAL A 37 0.31 -7.61 6.61
CA VAL A 37 0.50 -8.98 7.09
C VAL A 37 1.97 -9.20 7.42
N ASP A 38 2.22 -9.57 8.68
CA ASP A 38 3.54 -9.95 9.14
C ASP A 38 3.62 -11.48 9.29
N THR A 39 4.69 -12.05 8.73
CA THR A 39 4.95 -13.48 8.83
C THR A 39 6.09 -13.73 9.80
N VAL A 40 5.76 -14.32 10.95
CA VAL A 40 6.74 -14.63 12.01
C VAL A 40 7.83 -15.58 11.50
N THR A 41 7.47 -16.52 10.63
CA THR A 41 8.36 -17.57 10.12
C THR A 41 9.45 -17.05 9.18
N LYS A 42 9.14 -16.02 8.38
CA LYS A 42 10.09 -15.45 7.41
C LYS A 42 10.62 -14.08 7.82
N ARG A 43 10.12 -13.50 8.93
CA ARG A 43 10.38 -12.12 9.35
C ARG A 43 10.16 -11.13 8.19
N LYS A 44 9.09 -11.35 7.44
CA LYS A 44 8.71 -10.53 6.29
C LYS A 44 7.38 -9.85 6.57
N SER A 45 7.31 -8.60 6.16
CA SER A 45 6.11 -7.76 6.22
C SER A 45 5.60 -7.54 4.80
N TYR A 46 4.29 -7.60 4.63
CA TYR A 46 3.65 -7.42 3.33
C TYR A 46 2.52 -6.39 3.43
N ILE A 47 2.36 -5.60 2.36
CA ILE A 47 1.13 -4.90 2.08
C ILE A 47 0.32 -5.78 1.14
N LEU A 48 -0.87 -6.17 1.58
CA LEU A 48 -1.82 -6.95 0.80
C LEU A 48 -2.93 -6.07 0.26
N ASP A 49 -3.43 -6.48 -0.89
CA ASP A 49 -4.60 -5.89 -1.51
C ASP A 49 -5.32 -6.87 -2.44
N TRP A 50 -6.55 -6.54 -2.82
CA TRP A 50 -7.33 -7.29 -3.79
C TRP A 50 -7.93 -6.37 -4.85
N GLY A 51 -7.52 -6.59 -6.09
CA GLY A 51 -7.93 -5.80 -7.22
C GLY A 51 -8.16 -6.66 -8.45
N ARG A 52 -8.81 -6.08 -9.45
CA ARG A 52 -8.94 -6.73 -10.75
C ARG A 52 -7.56 -6.90 -11.38
N ARG A 53 -7.41 -7.94 -12.22
CA ARG A 53 -6.14 -8.23 -12.90
C ARG A 53 -5.51 -7.01 -13.58
N LYS A 54 -6.32 -6.21 -14.29
CA LYS A 54 -5.85 -5.00 -14.97
C LYS A 54 -5.36 -3.94 -13.99
N THR A 55 -6.07 -3.73 -12.88
CA THR A 55 -5.66 -2.80 -11.82
C THR A 55 -4.34 -3.25 -11.19
N ASN A 56 -4.20 -4.52 -10.82
CA ASN A 56 -2.97 -5.06 -10.24
C ASN A 56 -1.77 -4.91 -11.19
N GLN A 57 -1.96 -5.17 -12.48
CA GLN A 57 -0.92 -4.97 -13.50
C GLN A 57 -0.53 -3.49 -13.64
N ASN A 58 -1.49 -2.57 -13.57
CA ASN A 58 -1.21 -1.14 -13.59
C ASN A 58 -0.45 -0.72 -12.34
N MET A 59 -0.81 -1.24 -11.17
CA MET A 59 -0.13 -0.99 -9.90
C MET A 59 1.31 -1.49 -9.92
N GLU A 60 1.55 -2.70 -10.43
CA GLU A 60 2.88 -3.27 -10.60
C GLU A 60 3.76 -2.42 -11.51
N LYS A 61 3.21 -1.99 -12.66
CA LYS A 61 3.91 -1.09 -13.59
C LYS A 61 4.18 0.28 -12.94
N TYR A 62 3.22 0.80 -12.18
CA TYR A 62 3.35 2.09 -11.50
C TYR A 62 4.47 2.05 -10.47
N ILE A 63 4.49 1.03 -9.59
CA ILE A 63 5.57 0.83 -8.61
C ILE A 63 6.91 0.65 -9.32
N SER A 64 6.97 -0.22 -10.33
CA SER A 64 8.21 -0.52 -11.06
C SER A 64 8.78 0.70 -11.79
N GLY A 65 7.91 1.54 -12.37
CA GLY A 65 8.32 2.77 -13.04
C GLY A 65 8.92 3.82 -12.09
N HIS A 66 8.57 3.77 -10.79
CA HIS A 66 9.11 4.68 -9.78
C HIS A 66 10.31 4.13 -9.01
N LYS A 67 10.70 2.87 -9.23
CA LYS A 67 11.90 2.30 -8.59
C LYS A 67 13.21 2.99 -8.99
N GLY A 68 13.21 3.83 -10.04
CA GLY A 68 14.36 4.66 -10.43
C GLY A 68 15.70 3.90 -10.42
N VAL A 69 16.76 4.57 -9.95
CA VAL A 69 18.05 3.95 -9.60
C VAL A 69 18.03 3.40 -8.17
N ASP A 70 17.24 4.02 -7.29
CA ASP A 70 17.16 3.67 -5.88
C ASP A 70 15.89 2.89 -5.56
N THR A 71 16.08 1.63 -5.16
CA THR A 71 14.99 0.69 -4.81
C THR A 71 14.27 1.02 -3.49
N ILE A 72 14.66 2.11 -2.83
CA ILE A 72 14.21 2.51 -1.50
C ILE A 72 13.00 3.44 -1.58
N PHE A 73 11.95 3.08 -0.85
CA PHE A 73 10.74 3.86 -0.65
C PHE A 73 10.64 4.29 0.81
N HIS A 74 10.63 5.60 1.05
CA HIS A 74 10.21 6.16 2.33
C HIS A 74 8.70 6.04 2.44
N THR A 75 8.25 5.09 3.25
CA THR A 75 6.86 4.65 3.23
C THR A 75 6.05 5.37 4.31
N PHE A 76 4.94 5.95 3.89
CA PHE A 76 3.91 6.56 4.74
C PHE A 76 2.63 5.76 4.62
N THR A 77 1.91 5.61 5.73
CA THR A 77 0.60 4.96 5.78
C THR A 77 -0.44 5.89 6.40
N PHE A 78 -1.64 5.90 5.85
CA PHE A 78 -2.81 6.57 6.44
C PHE A 78 -3.84 5.52 6.88
N PRO A 79 -3.79 5.03 8.12
CA PRO A 79 -4.83 4.18 8.66
C PRO A 79 -6.09 5.01 8.96
N VAL A 80 -7.23 4.62 8.36
CA VAL A 80 -8.49 5.40 8.42
C VAL A 80 -8.97 5.68 9.83
N LYS A 81 -8.69 4.77 10.77
CA LYS A 81 -9.08 4.92 12.19
C LYS A 81 -8.35 6.05 12.90
N GLU A 82 -7.07 6.24 12.60
CA GLU A 82 -6.22 7.22 13.28
C GLU A 82 -6.26 8.61 12.61
N LYS A 83 -6.72 8.67 11.35
CA LYS A 83 -6.87 9.91 10.57
C LYS A 83 -5.59 10.75 10.48
N ASN A 84 -4.43 10.12 10.51
CA ASN A 84 -3.13 10.77 10.36
C ASN A 84 -2.18 9.94 9.49
N TRP A 85 -1.18 10.59 8.89
CA TRP A 85 -0.09 9.93 8.19
C TRP A 85 0.99 9.47 9.19
N PHE A 86 1.43 8.23 9.05
CA PHE A 86 2.53 7.68 9.83
C PHE A 86 3.66 7.30 8.90
N TYR A 87 4.86 7.78 9.19
CA TYR A 87 6.07 7.29 8.56
C TYR A 87 6.45 5.95 9.19
N ILE A 88 6.54 4.89 8.37
CA ILE A 88 6.91 3.56 8.85
C ILE A 88 8.36 3.18 8.55
N GLY A 89 9.10 4.05 7.85
CA GLY A 89 10.52 3.86 7.54
C GLY A 89 10.82 3.68 6.06
N ALA A 90 12.12 3.60 5.77
CA ALA A 90 12.65 3.27 4.46
C ALA A 90 12.58 1.75 4.22
N HIS A 91 12.04 1.37 3.06
CA HIS A 91 11.87 -0.04 2.68
C HIS A 91 12.21 -0.25 1.21
N ARG A 92 12.78 -1.42 0.90
CA ARG A 92 12.74 -1.93 -0.48
C ARG A 92 11.38 -2.57 -0.71
N TRP A 93 10.73 -2.17 -1.80
CA TRP A 93 9.45 -2.74 -2.21
C TRP A 93 9.66 -3.76 -3.31
N SER A 94 9.09 -4.95 -3.14
CA SER A 94 9.00 -5.94 -4.21
C SER A 94 7.56 -6.37 -4.41
N VAL A 95 7.04 -6.22 -5.62
CA VAL A 95 5.78 -6.87 -5.99
C VAL A 95 6.08 -8.36 -6.09
N VAL A 96 5.39 -9.18 -5.32
CA VAL A 96 5.65 -10.62 -5.21
C VAL A 96 4.38 -11.40 -5.47
N GLN A 97 4.54 -12.58 -6.06
CA GLN A 97 3.46 -13.57 -6.12
C GLN A 97 3.63 -14.53 -4.94
N LEU A 98 2.76 -14.40 -3.96
CA LEU A 98 2.66 -15.34 -2.85
C LEU A 98 1.56 -16.35 -3.15
N THR A 99 1.58 -17.48 -2.46
CA THR A 99 0.37 -18.32 -2.35
C THR A 99 -0.79 -17.44 -1.92
N ASP A 100 -1.94 -17.61 -2.55
CA ASP A 100 -3.13 -16.83 -2.22
C ASP A 100 -3.43 -17.00 -0.72
N PHE A 101 -3.52 -15.87 -0.02
CA PHE A 101 -4.04 -15.81 1.35
C PHE A 101 -5.54 -16.05 1.38
N TRP A 102 -6.21 -15.91 0.23
CA TRP A 102 -7.64 -16.20 0.09
C TRP A 102 -7.87 -17.67 -0.29
N PRO A 103 -8.87 -18.36 0.30
CA PRO A 103 -9.79 -17.87 1.31
C PRO A 103 -9.14 -17.72 2.69
N LEU A 104 -9.43 -16.60 3.37
CA LEU A 104 -9.12 -16.44 4.78
C LEU A 104 -10.19 -17.11 5.64
N GLU A 105 -9.79 -17.57 6.82
CA GLU A 105 -10.71 -18.20 7.78
C GLU A 105 -11.23 -17.23 8.84
N GLY A 106 -12.44 -17.52 9.34
CA GLY A 106 -13.05 -16.83 10.47
C GLY A 106 -13.11 -15.31 10.34
N ASN A 107 -12.76 -14.61 11.42
CA ASN A 107 -12.87 -13.16 11.53
C ASN A 107 -11.96 -12.40 10.55
N SER A 108 -10.88 -13.01 10.07
CA SER A 108 -9.98 -12.37 9.10
C SER A 108 -10.70 -12.15 7.77
N ARG A 109 -11.51 -13.11 7.33
CA ARG A 109 -12.31 -13.01 6.11
C ARG A 109 -13.26 -11.81 6.16
N THR A 110 -14.07 -11.73 7.21
CA THR A 110 -15.03 -10.64 7.42
C THR A 110 -14.35 -9.28 7.48
N LYS A 111 -13.19 -9.18 8.15
CA LYS A 111 -12.41 -7.93 8.23
C LYS A 111 -11.93 -7.46 6.86
N ILE A 112 -11.44 -8.37 6.01
CA ILE A 112 -10.99 -8.02 4.65
C ILE A 112 -12.17 -7.58 3.80
N ILE A 113 -13.27 -8.34 3.78
CA ILE A 113 -14.48 -7.99 3.02
C ILE A 113 -14.97 -6.60 3.42
N LYS A 114 -15.15 -6.36 4.73
CA LYS A 114 -15.61 -5.06 5.24
C LYS A 114 -14.68 -3.92 4.82
N LYS A 115 -13.37 -4.11 4.95
CA LYS A 115 -12.38 -3.11 4.57
C LYS A 115 -12.41 -2.79 3.07
N LEU A 116 -12.58 -3.80 2.22
CA LEU A 116 -12.73 -3.59 0.77
C LEU A 116 -14.05 -2.88 0.43
N CYS A 117 -15.15 -3.22 1.09
CA CYS A 117 -16.43 -2.52 0.94
C CYS A 117 -16.33 -1.05 1.35
N GLU A 118 -15.69 -0.75 2.48
CA GLU A 118 -15.47 0.62 2.96
C GLU A 118 -14.74 1.48 1.90
N ARG A 119 -13.78 0.92 1.15
CA ARG A 119 -13.08 1.61 0.07
C ARG A 119 -13.97 1.93 -1.13
N THR A 120 -15.01 1.12 -1.37
CA THR A 120 -15.99 1.39 -2.43
C THR A 120 -17.03 2.44 -2.06
N GLN A 121 -16.94 3.03 -0.85
CA GLN A 121 -17.89 4.04 -0.37
C GLN A 121 -19.36 3.59 -0.43
N GLY A 122 -19.61 2.28 -0.28
CA GLY A 122 -20.94 1.70 -0.31
C GLY A 122 -21.45 1.31 -1.70
N GLU A 123 -20.65 1.44 -2.76
CA GLU A 123 -21.04 0.96 -4.09
C GLU A 123 -21.13 -0.58 -4.18
N VAL A 124 -20.38 -1.30 -3.35
CA VAL A 124 -20.37 -2.76 -3.30
C VAL A 124 -20.61 -3.24 -1.87
N ASP A 125 -21.67 -4.02 -1.67
CA ASP A 125 -21.97 -4.63 -0.37
C ASP A 125 -21.07 -5.85 -0.06
N GLU A 126 -21.14 -6.32 1.20
CA GLU A 126 -20.29 -7.43 1.67
C GLU A 126 -20.56 -8.75 0.94
N THR A 127 -21.80 -8.98 0.49
CA THR A 127 -22.19 -10.23 -0.20
C THR A 127 -21.59 -10.26 -1.60
N GLU A 128 -21.76 -9.17 -2.34
CA GLU A 128 -21.17 -9.00 -3.66
C GLU A 128 -19.63 -9.01 -3.59
N MET A 129 -19.03 -8.33 -2.62
CA MET A 129 -17.57 -8.33 -2.43
C MET A 129 -17.03 -9.74 -2.13
N ALA A 130 -17.71 -10.50 -1.28
CA ALA A 130 -17.36 -11.90 -1.01
C ALA A 130 -17.42 -12.75 -2.29
N ASN A 131 -18.48 -12.60 -3.10
CA ASN A 131 -18.64 -13.31 -4.36
C ASN A 131 -17.51 -12.99 -5.35
N ARG A 132 -17.08 -11.73 -5.44
CA ARG A 132 -15.97 -11.32 -6.31
C ARG A 132 -14.62 -11.89 -5.89
N LEU A 133 -14.39 -12.03 -4.58
CA LEU A 133 -13.20 -12.69 -4.05
C LEU A 133 -13.25 -14.20 -4.28
N ASP A 134 -14.37 -14.86 -3.99
CA ASP A 134 -14.53 -16.31 -4.11
C ASP A 134 -14.54 -16.80 -5.56
N SER A 135 -15.15 -16.04 -6.48
CA SER A 135 -15.08 -16.30 -7.93
C SER A 135 -13.70 -16.00 -8.52
N GLY A 136 -12.83 -15.32 -7.77
CA GLY A 136 -11.52 -14.91 -8.21
C GLY A 136 -11.53 -13.78 -9.23
N GLU A 137 -12.62 -13.00 -9.34
CA GLU A 137 -12.64 -11.73 -10.08
C GLU A 137 -11.60 -10.76 -9.50
N LEU A 138 -11.53 -10.69 -8.17
CA LEU A 138 -10.50 -9.95 -7.46
C LEU A 138 -9.32 -10.87 -7.17
N LYS A 139 -8.14 -10.45 -7.62
CA LYS A 139 -6.87 -11.17 -7.42
C LYS A 139 -6.05 -10.48 -6.36
N GLN A 140 -5.38 -11.29 -5.56
CA GLN A 140 -4.43 -10.81 -4.58
C GLN A 140 -3.30 -10.02 -5.25
N PHE A 141 -2.92 -8.93 -4.61
CA PHE A 141 -1.75 -8.13 -4.92
C PHE A 141 -0.90 -8.02 -3.65
N CYS A 142 0.40 -8.30 -3.78
CA CYS A 142 1.31 -8.30 -2.63
C CYS A 142 2.52 -7.43 -2.91
N ILE A 143 2.83 -6.56 -1.97
CA ILE A 143 4.10 -5.86 -1.90
C ILE A 143 4.85 -6.36 -0.68
N GLU A 144 6.00 -6.99 -0.88
CA GLU A 144 6.94 -7.29 0.20
C GLU A 144 7.68 -6.01 0.59
N LEU A 145 7.71 -5.74 1.90
CA LEU A 145 8.47 -4.69 2.52
C LEU A 145 9.73 -5.30 3.15
N THR A 146 10.89 -4.96 2.60
CA THR A 146 12.18 -5.32 3.18
C THR A 146 12.80 -4.09 3.82
N GLY A 147 13.09 -4.16 5.12
CA GLY A 147 13.80 -3.09 5.83
C GLY A 147 15.18 -2.82 5.21
N ILE A 148 15.67 -1.60 5.37
CA ILE A 148 17.04 -1.24 5.00
C ILE A 148 17.97 -1.55 6.18
N ASP A 149 19.10 -2.22 5.91
CA ASP A 149 20.06 -2.62 6.95
C ASP A 149 20.64 -1.41 7.71
N ASP A 150 20.82 -0.29 7.01
CA ASP A 150 21.25 0.96 7.61
C ASP A 150 20.05 1.78 8.10
N SER A 151 19.80 1.74 9.42
CA SER A 151 18.72 2.47 10.07
C SER A 151 18.85 4.00 9.93
N ARG A 152 20.06 4.51 9.65
CA ARG A 152 20.30 5.95 9.45
C ARG A 152 19.56 6.48 8.23
N VAL A 153 19.34 5.68 7.20
CA VAL A 153 18.55 6.08 6.02
C VAL A 153 17.15 6.55 6.43
N SER A 154 16.53 5.85 7.39
CA SER A 154 15.22 6.26 7.89
C SER A 154 15.29 7.49 8.79
N GLN A 155 16.31 7.56 9.65
CA GLN A 155 16.50 8.65 10.63
C GLN A 155 16.87 9.98 9.97
N ASP A 156 17.78 9.95 9.00
CA ASP A 156 18.24 11.11 8.23
C ASP A 156 17.06 11.68 7.43
N PHE A 157 16.24 10.81 6.82
CA PHE A 157 15.03 11.25 6.15
C PHE A 157 14.03 11.89 7.11
N SER A 158 13.75 11.27 8.26
CA SER A 158 12.80 11.85 9.22
C SER A 158 13.27 13.20 9.76
N SER A 159 14.53 13.31 10.16
CA SER A 159 15.08 14.56 10.71
C SER A 159 15.18 15.66 9.64
N THR A 160 15.55 15.31 8.41
CA THR A 160 15.76 16.32 7.36
C THR A 160 14.47 16.75 6.68
N VAL A 161 13.54 15.81 6.45
CA VAL A 161 12.32 16.06 5.68
C VAL A 161 11.14 16.32 6.58
N LEU A 162 10.92 15.51 7.62
CA LEU A 162 9.75 15.64 8.49
C LEU A 162 9.89 16.79 9.48
N GLU A 163 11.07 16.99 10.07
CA GLU A 163 11.26 18.07 11.06
C GLU A 163 11.51 19.45 10.39
N SER A 164 11.63 19.49 9.07
CA SER A 164 11.72 20.75 8.34
C SER A 164 10.41 21.54 8.41
N ARG A 165 10.49 22.84 8.72
CA ARG A 165 9.31 23.72 8.80
C ARG A 165 8.53 23.71 7.49
N GLY A 166 7.31 23.18 7.53
CA GLY A 166 6.39 23.13 6.38
C GLY A 166 6.19 21.75 5.76
N SER A 167 6.71 20.67 6.36
CA SER A 167 6.37 19.32 5.95
C SER A 167 4.86 19.07 6.10
N PRO A 168 4.14 18.62 5.05
CA PRO A 168 2.73 18.25 5.16
C PRO A 168 2.52 16.94 5.93
N TYR A 169 3.60 16.35 6.44
CA TYR A 169 3.65 15.09 7.18
C TYR A 169 4.22 15.26 8.60
N ALA A 170 4.47 16.50 9.05
CA ALA A 170 4.87 16.84 10.42
C ALA A 170 3.67 17.00 11.36
#